data_AF-A0A7S2SKC4-F1
#
_entry.id   AF-A0A7S2SKC4-F1
#
_cell.length_a   1.000
_cell.length_b   1.000
_cell.length_c   1.000
_cell.angle_alpha   90.00
_cell.angle_beta   90.00
_cell.angle_gamma   90.00
#
_symmetry.space_group_name_H-M   'P 1'
#
loop_
_entity.id
_entity.type
_entity.pdbx_description
1 polymer ?
#
loop_
_entity_poly.entity_id
_entity_poly.type
_entity_poly.pdbx_seq_one_letter_code
_entity_poly.pdbx_strand_id
1 'polypeptide(L)'
;RRVWVGRALGGSAITWGGAGQRWGGGQAAAAASSVAVEVDQYFPRLTKGYSELRALQKDFDERGYDMARWDIDGDIRRRLGTVGTVSPLFGLEKVLTKMRVAMENAEEAGGDLGVDPVEFAELGTEVVAGIVETDFLAYSAIFADPSGMVGRKGQSSQDYLRRTKDALDKTTRLLGSMLEMLHISPAGEAGG
;
A
#
# COMPACT_ATOMS: atom_id res chain seq x y z
N ARG A 1 -9.93 -46.45 24.64
CA ARG A 1 -8.46 -46.63 24.73
C ARG A 1 -7.81 -45.62 23.79
N ARG A 2 -6.99 -44.69 24.34
CA ARG A 2 -5.75 -44.09 23.77
C ARG A 2 -5.80 -43.40 22.38
N VAL A 3 -5.19 -42.25 22.08
CA VAL A 3 -4.28 -41.31 22.76
C VAL A 3 -4.41 -39.94 22.06
N TRP A 4 -4.31 -38.87 22.84
CA TRP A 4 -4.04 -37.48 22.43
C TRP A 4 -2.60 -37.32 21.91
N VAL A 5 -2.41 -36.67 20.75
CA VAL A 5 -1.12 -36.04 20.42
C VAL A 5 -1.40 -34.65 19.88
N GLY A 6 -1.19 -33.66 20.74
CA GLY A 6 -1.12 -32.24 20.36
C GLY A 6 0.17 -31.96 19.60
N ARG A 7 0.08 -31.17 18.54
CA ARG A 7 1.24 -30.67 17.81
C ARG A 7 1.39 -29.19 18.10
N ALA A 8 2.49 -28.87 18.78
CA ALA A 8 2.86 -27.55 19.25
C ALA A 8 3.16 -26.59 18.09
N LEU A 9 2.77 -25.33 18.31
CA LEU A 9 3.16 -24.16 17.54
C LEU A 9 4.68 -23.96 17.68
N GLY A 10 5.39 -23.97 16.55
CA GLY A 10 6.80 -23.62 16.49
C GLY A 10 6.98 -22.11 16.57
N GLY A 11 7.13 -21.59 17.79
CA GLY A 11 7.64 -20.25 18.02
C GLY A 11 9.17 -20.28 17.93
N SER A 12 9.74 -19.58 16.95
CA SER A 12 11.17 -19.31 16.91
C SER A 12 11.51 -18.34 18.03
N ALA A 13 12.23 -18.83 19.04
CA ALA A 13 12.79 -18.01 20.11
C ALA A 13 14.04 -17.28 19.58
N ILE A 14 13.97 -15.96 19.44
CA ILE A 14 15.13 -15.10 19.23
C ILE A 14 15.82 -14.94 20.60
N THR A 15 16.98 -15.56 20.78
CA THR A 15 17.80 -15.38 21.99
C THR A 15 18.73 -14.19 21.83
N TRP A 16 18.43 -13.09 22.52
CA TRP A 16 19.37 -11.97 22.70
C TRP A 16 20.23 -12.23 23.95
N GLY A 17 21.48 -12.66 23.72
CA GLY A 17 22.50 -12.74 24.75
C GLY A 17 23.10 -11.37 25.04
N GLY A 18 23.19 -11.01 26.32
CA GLY A 18 23.85 -9.78 26.76
C GLY A 18 23.42 -9.35 28.15
N ALA A 19 24.04 -9.94 29.17
CA ALA A 19 23.86 -9.54 30.56
C ALA A 19 24.57 -8.20 30.81
N GLY A 20 23.80 -7.12 30.89
CA GLY A 20 24.28 -5.79 31.27
C GLY A 20 23.13 -4.80 31.40
N GLN A 21 22.76 -4.47 32.65
CA GLN A 21 21.90 -3.35 33.07
C GLN A 21 20.54 -3.20 32.36
N ARG A 22 19.45 -3.67 32.99
CA ARG A 22 18.10 -3.59 32.38
C ARG A 22 17.01 -3.21 33.39
N TRP A 23 17.08 -1.99 33.92
CA TRP A 23 15.91 -1.37 34.58
C TRP A 23 15.09 -0.46 33.64
N GLY A 24 15.59 -0.16 32.43
CA GLY A 24 14.84 0.56 31.38
C GLY A 24 14.45 -0.27 30.16
N GLY A 25 15.21 -1.32 29.82
CA GLY A 25 14.99 -2.09 28.57
C GLY A 25 13.81 -3.08 28.58
N GLY A 26 13.07 -3.19 29.68
CA GLY A 26 11.84 -4.02 29.75
C GLY A 26 10.62 -3.29 29.20
N GLN A 27 10.50 -1.99 29.51
CA GLN A 27 9.41 -1.13 29.04
C GLN A 27 9.57 -0.77 27.56
N ALA A 28 10.78 -0.44 27.10
CA ALA A 28 11.04 -0.14 25.68
C ALA A 28 10.74 -1.36 24.77
N ALA A 29 11.15 -2.56 25.18
CA ALA A 29 10.87 -3.79 24.41
C ALA A 29 9.38 -4.16 24.41
N ALA A 30 8.66 -3.89 25.50
CA ALA A 30 7.22 -4.13 25.57
C ALA A 30 6.43 -3.11 24.70
N ALA A 31 6.84 -1.85 24.70
CA ALA A 31 6.25 -0.79 23.87
C ALA A 31 6.46 -1.08 22.38
N ALA A 32 7.69 -1.41 21.97
CA ALA A 32 8.01 -1.81 20.60
C ALA A 32 7.19 -3.03 20.14
N SER A 33 7.01 -4.03 21.02
CA SER A 33 6.19 -5.21 20.75
C SER A 33 4.70 -4.87 20.56
N SER A 34 4.13 -3.99 21.38
CA SER A 34 2.74 -3.55 21.21
C SER A 34 2.52 -2.72 19.95
N VAL A 35 3.50 -1.89 19.57
CA VAL A 35 3.44 -1.09 18.35
C VAL A 35 3.57 -1.97 17.11
N ALA A 36 4.47 -2.95 17.12
CA ALA A 36 4.60 -3.91 16.01
C ALA A 36 3.26 -4.62 15.75
N VAL A 37 2.54 -5.05 16.79
CA VAL A 37 1.20 -5.64 16.66
C VAL A 37 0.19 -4.63 16.10
N GLU A 38 0.27 -3.35 16.49
CA GLU A 38 -0.61 -2.30 15.96
C GLU A 38 -0.32 -1.98 14.49
N VAL A 39 0.92 -2.09 14.04
CA VAL A 39 1.35 -1.88 12.65
C VAL A 39 0.97 -3.09 11.78
N ASP A 40 1.20 -4.31 12.27
CA ASP A 40 0.94 -5.57 11.55
C ASP A 40 -0.53 -5.77 11.15
N GLN A 41 -1.48 -5.32 11.97
CA GLN A 41 -2.92 -5.42 11.65
C GLN A 41 -3.31 -4.65 10.38
N TYR A 42 -2.48 -3.72 9.91
CA TYR A 42 -2.72 -2.96 8.69
C TYR A 42 -2.14 -3.61 7.44
N PHE A 43 -1.23 -4.59 7.57
CA PHE A 43 -0.58 -5.26 6.44
C PHE A 43 -1.56 -5.92 5.46
N PRO A 44 -2.64 -6.60 5.89
CA PRO A 44 -3.62 -7.15 4.96
C PRO A 44 -4.30 -6.08 4.09
N ARG A 45 -4.44 -4.85 4.60
CA ARG A 45 -5.04 -3.74 3.84
C ARG A 45 -4.07 -3.19 2.80
N LEU A 46 -2.80 -3.00 3.17
CA LEU A 46 -1.77 -2.52 2.26
C LEU A 46 -1.50 -3.52 1.12
N THR A 47 -1.35 -4.79 1.47
CA THR A 47 -1.13 -5.87 0.48
C THR A 47 -2.31 -6.03 -0.47
N LYS A 48 -3.54 -5.97 0.04
CA LYS A 48 -4.73 -5.99 -0.81
C LYS A 48 -4.82 -4.74 -1.70
N GLY A 49 -4.52 -3.55 -1.16
CA GLY A 49 -4.42 -2.32 -1.96
C GLY A 49 -3.43 -2.46 -3.11
N TYR A 50 -2.24 -2.98 -2.83
CA TYR A 50 -1.22 -3.27 -3.85
C TYR A 50 -1.72 -4.25 -4.90
N SER A 51 -2.38 -5.35 -4.49
CA SER A 51 -2.92 -6.34 -5.43
C SER A 51 -4.00 -5.76 -6.36
N GLU A 52 -4.84 -4.85 -5.87
CA GLU A 52 -5.86 -4.18 -6.68
C GLU A 52 -5.23 -3.23 -7.71
N LEU A 53 -4.18 -2.49 -7.32
CA LEU A 53 -3.44 -1.65 -8.25
C LEU A 53 -2.74 -2.49 -9.32
N ARG A 54 -2.09 -3.61 -8.95
CA ARG A 54 -1.48 -4.56 -9.90
C ARG A 54 -2.50 -5.17 -10.86
N ALA A 55 -3.69 -5.54 -10.36
CA ALA A 55 -4.76 -6.05 -11.18
C ALA A 55 -5.24 -5.00 -12.20
N LEU A 56 -5.35 -3.73 -11.78
CA LEU A 56 -5.69 -2.64 -12.66
C LEU A 56 -4.58 -2.37 -13.71
N GLN A 57 -3.30 -2.46 -13.34
CA GLN A 57 -2.19 -2.38 -14.30
C GLN A 57 -2.29 -3.45 -15.38
N LYS A 58 -2.57 -4.69 -14.96
CA LYS A 58 -2.76 -5.81 -15.88
C LYS A 58 -3.94 -5.57 -16.84
N ASP A 59 -5.06 -5.03 -16.34
CA ASP A 59 -6.18 -4.65 -17.20
C ASP A 59 -5.76 -3.58 -18.24
N PHE A 60 -4.90 -2.62 -17.86
CA PHE A 60 -4.30 -1.67 -18.80
C PHE A 60 -3.42 -2.33 -19.86
N ASP A 61 -2.59 -3.28 -19.48
CA ASP A 61 -1.71 -3.99 -20.41
C ASP A 61 -2.51 -4.87 -21.39
N GLU A 62 -3.63 -5.46 -20.95
CA GLU A 62 -4.48 -6.33 -21.76
C GLU A 62 -5.45 -5.56 -22.67
N ARG A 63 -6.10 -4.52 -22.14
CA ARG A 63 -7.15 -3.78 -22.86
C ARG A 63 -6.57 -2.63 -23.69
N GLY A 64 -5.43 -2.09 -23.30
CA GLY A 64 -4.81 -0.91 -23.91
C GLY A 64 -5.55 0.39 -23.53
N TYR A 65 -5.40 1.42 -24.36
CA TYR A 65 -5.90 2.78 -24.10
C TYR A 65 -7.14 3.14 -24.93
N ASP A 66 -7.85 2.14 -25.45
CA ASP A 66 -9.06 2.36 -26.25
C ASP A 66 -10.27 2.56 -25.33
N MET A 67 -10.88 3.75 -25.38
CA MET A 67 -12.05 4.11 -24.58
C MET A 67 -13.23 3.14 -24.77
N ALA A 68 -13.38 2.50 -25.92
CA ALA A 68 -14.46 1.54 -26.17
C ALA A 68 -14.35 0.27 -25.31
N ARG A 69 -13.18 0.03 -24.70
CA ARG A 69 -12.89 -1.16 -23.88
C ARG A 69 -12.94 -0.89 -22.37
N TRP A 70 -13.27 0.34 -21.98
CA TRP A 70 -13.25 0.78 -20.59
C TRP A 70 -14.60 1.34 -20.16
N ASP A 71 -15.14 0.79 -19.08
CA ASP A 71 -16.07 1.54 -18.23
C ASP A 71 -15.23 2.29 -17.20
N ILE A 72 -14.96 3.58 -17.43
CA ILE A 72 -14.03 4.34 -16.57
C ILE A 72 -14.53 4.40 -15.12
N ASP A 73 -15.82 4.63 -14.92
CA ASP A 73 -16.42 4.69 -13.58
C ASP A 73 -16.46 3.30 -12.94
N GLY A 74 -16.86 2.27 -13.71
CA GLY A 74 -17.06 0.90 -13.22
C GLY A 74 -15.78 0.07 -13.06
N ASP A 75 -14.82 0.21 -13.95
CA ASP A 75 -13.59 -0.59 -14.00
C ASP A 75 -12.43 0.09 -13.26
N ILE A 76 -12.17 1.37 -13.55
CA ILE A 76 -10.98 2.08 -13.04
C ILE A 76 -11.32 2.75 -11.70
N ARG A 77 -12.26 3.70 -11.71
CA ARG A 77 -12.55 4.54 -10.55
C ARG A 77 -13.16 3.76 -9.40
N ARG A 78 -13.96 2.72 -9.66
CA ARG A 78 -14.45 1.81 -8.60
C ARG A 78 -13.33 1.06 -7.90
N ARG A 79 -12.30 0.61 -8.61
CA ARG A 79 -11.14 -0.07 -8.01
C ARG A 79 -10.25 0.92 -7.25
N LEU A 80 -9.98 2.09 -7.83
CA LEU A 80 -9.27 3.16 -7.13
C LEU A 80 -10.03 3.62 -5.88
N GLY A 81 -11.36 3.76 -5.97
CA GLY A 81 -12.24 4.07 -4.84
C GLY A 81 -12.32 2.94 -3.80
N THR A 82 -11.98 1.71 -4.17
CA THR A 82 -11.79 0.61 -3.23
C THR A 82 -10.48 0.82 -2.47
N VAL A 83 -9.38 1.15 -3.12
CA VAL A 83 -8.06 1.35 -2.46
C VAL A 83 -7.94 2.71 -1.74
N GLY A 84 -8.62 3.73 -2.23
CA GLY A 84 -8.26 5.14 -2.03
C GLY A 84 -8.50 5.76 -0.67
N THR A 85 -8.25 7.06 -0.61
CA THR A 85 -8.16 7.90 0.61
C THR A 85 -9.48 8.01 1.37
N VAL A 86 -10.59 8.17 0.64
CA VAL A 86 -11.96 8.26 1.19
C VAL A 86 -12.69 6.91 1.11
N SER A 87 -11.99 5.83 0.74
CA SER A 87 -12.61 4.51 0.64
C SER A 87 -13.21 4.09 1.98
N PRO A 88 -14.52 3.81 2.06
CA PRO A 88 -15.12 3.24 3.26
C PRO A 88 -14.56 1.83 3.55
N LEU A 89 -13.97 1.17 2.55
CA LEU A 89 -13.46 -0.19 2.65
C LEU A 89 -11.99 -0.26 3.08
N PHE A 90 -11.17 0.73 2.75
CA PHE A 90 -9.71 0.69 3.00
C PHE A 90 -9.15 1.90 3.73
N GLY A 91 -9.61 3.12 3.42
CA GLY A 91 -9.17 4.36 4.06
C GLY A 91 -7.66 4.46 4.21
N LEU A 92 -6.93 4.31 3.09
CA LEU A 92 -5.47 4.15 3.10
C LEU A 92 -4.76 5.29 3.84
N GLU A 93 -5.16 6.53 3.61
CA GLU A 93 -4.62 7.70 4.31
C GLU A 93 -4.72 7.54 5.84
N LYS A 94 -5.90 7.16 6.34
CA LYS A 94 -6.12 6.94 7.78
C LYS A 94 -5.27 5.79 8.31
N VAL A 95 -5.08 4.73 7.52
CA VAL A 95 -4.21 3.61 7.89
C VAL A 95 -2.76 4.07 8.01
N LEU A 96 -2.26 4.80 7.02
CA LEU A 96 -0.89 5.31 6.99
C LEU A 96 -0.63 6.30 8.13
N THR A 97 -1.55 7.22 8.40
CA THR A 97 -1.44 8.13 9.55
C THR A 97 -1.35 7.36 10.88
N LYS A 98 -2.16 6.32 11.06
CA LYS A 98 -2.12 5.51 12.28
C LYS A 98 -0.82 4.72 12.42
N MET A 99 -0.33 4.12 11.34
CA MET A 99 0.95 3.41 11.33
C MET A 99 2.08 4.37 11.68
N ARG A 100 2.12 5.56 11.06
CA ARG A 100 3.10 6.61 11.38
C ARG A 100 3.08 6.98 12.86
N VAL A 101 1.92 7.29 13.43
CA VAL A 101 1.79 7.65 14.85
C VAL A 101 2.26 6.50 15.75
N ALA A 102 1.94 5.26 15.40
CA ALA A 102 2.41 4.10 16.15
C ALA A 102 3.95 4.00 16.10
N MET A 103 4.57 4.20 14.93
CA MET A 103 6.02 4.21 14.75
C MET A 103 6.70 5.35 15.52
N GLU A 104 6.17 6.58 15.43
CA GLU A 104 6.65 7.75 16.20
C GLU A 104 6.64 7.44 17.71
N ASN A 105 5.55 6.86 18.23
CA ASN A 105 5.45 6.48 19.64
C ASN A 105 6.45 5.38 20.05
N ALA A 106 6.76 4.43 19.16
CA ALA A 106 7.77 3.40 19.44
C ALA A 106 9.17 4.01 19.53
N GLU A 107 9.51 4.91 18.61
CA GLU A 107 10.80 5.61 18.60
C GLU A 107 10.97 6.46 19.86
N GLU A 108 9.95 7.24 20.25
CA GLU A 108 9.93 8.01 21.50
C GLU A 108 10.11 7.12 22.75
N ALA A 109 9.58 5.89 22.72
CA ALA A 109 9.75 4.90 23.78
C ALA A 109 11.12 4.19 23.77
N GLY A 110 12.02 4.56 22.86
CA GLY A 110 13.33 3.95 22.67
C GLY A 110 13.28 2.57 22.00
N GLY A 111 12.18 2.24 21.33
CA GLY A 111 12.05 1.07 20.47
C GLY A 111 12.55 1.36 19.06
N ASP A 112 13.20 0.38 18.45
CA ASP A 112 13.60 0.44 17.03
C ASP A 112 12.76 -0.57 16.25
N LEU A 113 11.98 -0.07 15.29
CA LEU A 113 11.17 -0.88 14.39
C LEU A 113 11.90 -1.21 13.08
N GLY A 114 13.12 -0.70 12.88
CA GLY A 114 13.87 -0.82 11.63
C GLY A 114 13.28 0.00 10.48
N VAL A 115 12.35 0.92 10.77
CA VAL A 115 11.65 1.77 9.81
C VAL A 115 11.69 3.20 10.32
N ASP A 116 12.16 4.14 9.48
CA ASP A 116 12.12 5.57 9.76
C ASP A 116 10.67 6.09 9.60
N PRO A 117 10.03 6.61 10.68
CA PRO A 117 8.67 7.12 10.60
C PRO A 117 8.51 8.29 9.63
N VAL A 118 9.56 9.09 9.42
CA VAL A 118 9.55 10.24 8.50
C VAL A 118 9.57 9.75 7.07
N GLU A 119 10.49 8.84 6.72
CA GLU A 119 10.57 8.24 5.38
C GLU A 119 9.27 7.51 5.03
N PHE A 120 8.70 6.78 5.99
CA PHE A 120 7.39 6.12 5.85
C PHE A 120 6.27 7.13 5.57
N ALA A 121 6.24 8.26 6.27
CA ALA A 121 5.22 9.29 6.08
C ALA A 121 5.32 9.99 4.72
N GLU A 122 6.53 10.25 4.25
CA GLU A 122 6.79 10.84 2.93
C GLU A 122 6.30 9.91 1.81
N LEU A 123 6.73 8.63 1.84
CA LEU A 123 6.24 7.62 0.89
C LEU A 123 4.73 7.45 0.96
N GLY A 124 4.15 7.41 2.16
CA GLY A 124 2.71 7.31 2.34
C GLY A 124 1.95 8.48 1.72
N THR A 125 2.49 9.70 1.85
CA THR A 125 1.92 10.91 1.22
C THR A 125 1.99 10.83 -0.31
N GLU A 126 3.10 10.36 -0.86
CA GLU A 126 3.24 10.17 -2.31
C GLU A 126 2.29 9.10 -2.86
N VAL A 127 2.07 8.00 -2.14
CA VAL A 127 1.10 6.97 -2.54
C VAL A 127 -0.32 7.54 -2.57
N VAL A 128 -0.72 8.27 -1.52
CA VAL A 128 -2.03 8.93 -1.44
C VAL A 128 -2.22 9.91 -2.59
N ALA A 129 -1.23 10.78 -2.84
CA ALA A 129 -1.25 11.74 -3.95
C ALA A 129 -1.34 11.03 -5.31
N GLY A 130 -0.59 9.95 -5.50
CA GLY A 130 -0.61 9.15 -6.72
C GLY A 130 -1.96 8.50 -7.00
N ILE A 131 -2.66 7.99 -5.98
CA ILE A 131 -4.03 7.46 -6.14
C ILE A 131 -4.99 8.57 -6.56
N VAL A 132 -4.92 9.74 -5.92
CA VAL A 132 -5.78 10.90 -6.25
C VAL A 132 -5.52 11.38 -7.68
N GLU A 133 -4.25 11.49 -8.08
CA GLU A 133 -3.88 11.85 -9.45
C GLU A 133 -4.41 10.82 -10.46
N THR A 134 -4.27 9.53 -10.15
CA THR A 134 -4.77 8.45 -11.01
C THR A 134 -6.29 8.52 -11.18
N ASP A 135 -7.07 8.74 -10.12
CA ASP A 135 -8.54 8.88 -10.20
C ASP A 135 -8.94 10.14 -10.99
N PHE A 136 -8.25 11.26 -10.75
CA PHE A 136 -8.51 12.50 -11.47
C PHE A 136 -8.26 12.36 -12.97
N LEU A 137 -7.16 11.71 -13.37
CA LEU A 137 -6.83 11.48 -14.77
C LEU A 137 -7.82 10.54 -15.44
N ALA A 138 -8.21 9.47 -14.74
CA ALA A 138 -9.24 8.54 -15.20
C ALA A 138 -10.57 9.28 -15.42
N TYR A 139 -11.04 10.02 -14.42
CA TYR A 139 -12.25 10.84 -14.52
C TYR A 139 -12.18 11.83 -15.68
N SER A 140 -11.03 12.50 -15.86
CA SER A 140 -10.83 13.44 -16.96
C SER A 140 -10.93 12.78 -18.34
N ALA A 141 -10.55 11.50 -18.48
CA ALA A 141 -10.66 10.77 -19.74
C ALA A 141 -12.12 10.67 -20.25
N ILE A 142 -13.10 10.66 -19.35
CA ILE A 142 -14.54 10.60 -19.68
C ILE A 142 -14.99 11.84 -20.45
N PHE A 143 -14.46 13.02 -20.10
CA PHE A 143 -14.89 14.30 -20.67
C PHE A 143 -13.98 14.81 -21.78
N ALA A 144 -12.83 14.18 -21.97
CA ALA A 144 -11.92 14.50 -23.04
C ALA A 144 -12.48 14.06 -24.40
N ASP A 145 -11.96 14.64 -25.48
CA ASP A 145 -12.37 14.27 -26.83
C ASP A 145 -11.89 12.83 -27.16
N PRO A 146 -12.82 11.89 -27.44
CA PRO A 146 -12.46 10.51 -27.77
C PRO A 146 -11.86 10.38 -29.17
N SER A 147 -12.10 11.34 -30.06
CA SER A 147 -11.59 11.30 -31.44
C SER A 147 -10.12 11.73 -31.55
N GLY A 148 -9.62 12.49 -30.57
CA GLY A 148 -8.30 13.12 -30.61
C GLY A 148 -8.14 14.17 -31.71
N MET A 149 -9.23 14.53 -32.40
CA MET A 149 -9.25 15.45 -33.54
C MET A 149 -9.61 16.87 -33.11
N VAL A 150 -10.26 17.03 -31.96
CA VAL A 150 -10.83 18.28 -31.45
C VAL A 150 -10.29 18.53 -30.04
N GLY A 151 -9.11 19.16 -29.97
CA GLY A 151 -8.46 19.45 -28.69
C GLY A 151 -7.02 19.92 -28.83
N ARG A 152 -6.40 20.33 -27.72
CA ARG A 152 -4.94 20.56 -27.69
C ARG A 152 -4.23 19.20 -27.66
N LYS A 153 -3.10 19.08 -28.35
CA LYS A 153 -2.25 17.88 -28.32
C LYS A 153 -1.98 17.44 -26.87
N GLY A 154 -2.22 16.17 -26.55
CA GLY A 154 -2.04 15.63 -25.19
C GLY A 154 -3.28 15.72 -24.29
N GLN A 155 -4.45 16.07 -24.83
CA GLN A 155 -5.70 16.20 -24.08
C GLN A 155 -6.83 15.31 -24.63
N SER A 156 -6.51 14.28 -25.43
CA SER A 156 -7.51 13.29 -25.85
C SER A 156 -7.82 12.31 -24.72
N SER A 157 -8.95 11.60 -24.78
CA SER A 157 -9.27 10.55 -23.80
C SER A 157 -8.19 9.48 -23.73
N GLN A 158 -7.58 9.15 -24.87
CA GLN A 158 -6.47 8.18 -24.93
C GLN A 158 -5.21 8.71 -24.23
N ASP A 159 -4.90 10.01 -24.36
CA ASP A 159 -3.77 10.63 -23.64
C ASP A 159 -4.01 10.59 -22.13
N TYR A 160 -5.23 10.88 -21.68
CA TYR A 160 -5.61 10.78 -20.27
C TYR A 160 -5.52 9.34 -19.75
N LEU A 161 -5.95 8.34 -20.53
CA LEU A 161 -5.79 6.93 -20.17
C LEU A 161 -4.32 6.50 -20.08
N ARG A 162 -3.46 6.96 -20.99
CA ARG A 162 -2.00 6.71 -20.88
C ARG A 162 -1.42 7.31 -19.61
N ARG A 163 -1.74 8.58 -19.33
CA ARG A 163 -1.29 9.26 -18.11
C ARG A 163 -1.86 8.60 -16.84
N THR A 164 -3.08 8.09 -16.91
CA THR A 164 -3.69 7.31 -15.82
C THR A 164 -2.85 6.06 -15.54
N LYS A 165 -2.45 5.32 -16.57
CA LYS A 165 -1.55 4.17 -16.40
C LYS A 165 -0.18 4.59 -15.86
N ASP A 166 0.42 5.66 -16.36
CA ASP A 166 1.72 6.13 -15.87
C ASP A 166 1.67 6.50 -14.38
N ALA A 167 0.61 7.20 -13.97
CA ALA A 167 0.35 7.54 -12.56
C ALA A 167 0.10 6.29 -11.71
N LEU A 168 -0.68 5.32 -12.22
CA LEU A 168 -0.90 4.02 -11.59
C LEU A 168 0.41 3.25 -11.41
N ASP A 169 1.27 3.23 -12.44
CA ASP A 169 2.56 2.53 -12.43
C ASP A 169 3.54 3.14 -11.44
N LYS A 170 3.55 4.48 -11.32
CA LYS A 170 4.29 5.18 -10.26
C LYS A 170 3.74 4.83 -8.87
N THR A 171 2.42 4.95 -8.68
CA THR A 171 1.74 4.71 -7.40
C THR A 171 1.94 3.28 -6.90
N THR A 172 1.84 2.30 -7.82
CA THR A 172 2.03 0.89 -7.50
C THR A 172 3.47 0.62 -7.05
N ARG A 173 4.47 1.23 -7.71
CA ARG A 173 5.88 1.12 -7.29
C ARG A 173 6.11 1.73 -5.92
N LEU A 174 5.58 2.92 -5.65
CA LEU A 174 5.69 3.58 -4.34
C LEU A 174 5.07 2.72 -3.23
N LEU A 175 3.88 2.15 -3.45
CA LEU A 175 3.26 1.24 -2.50
C LEU A 175 4.07 -0.04 -2.33
N GLY A 176 4.70 -0.55 -3.39
CA GLY A 176 5.64 -1.67 -3.32
C GLY A 176 6.86 -1.36 -2.44
N SER A 177 7.52 -0.23 -2.66
CA SER A 177 8.65 0.22 -1.84
C SER A 177 8.27 0.40 -0.37
N MET A 178 7.06 0.90 -0.10
CA MET A 178 6.54 0.99 1.27
C MET A 178 6.31 -0.40 1.89
N LEU A 179 5.83 -1.39 1.14
CA LEU A 179 5.72 -2.77 1.63
C LEU A 179 7.10 -3.39 1.90
N GLU A 180 8.09 -3.13 1.04
CA GLU A 180 9.48 -3.58 1.23
C GLU A 180 10.12 -2.97 2.47
N MET A 181 9.90 -1.67 2.71
CA MET A 181 10.32 -0.97 3.93
C MET A 181 9.75 -1.62 5.19
N LEU A 182 8.50 -2.09 5.13
CA LEU A 182 7.84 -2.82 6.22
C LEU A 182 8.24 -4.30 6.29
N HIS A 183 9.16 -4.76 5.44
CA HIS A 183 9.55 -6.17 5.28
C HIS A 183 8.36 -7.10 4.94
N ILE A 184 7.35 -6.57 4.26
CA ILE A 184 6.20 -7.32 3.79
C ILE A 184 6.48 -7.75 2.35
N SER A 185 6.65 -9.05 2.11
CA SER A 185 6.67 -9.55 0.74
C SER A 185 5.27 -9.42 0.14
N PRO A 186 5.10 -8.70 -1.00
CA PRO A 186 3.84 -8.70 -1.70
C PRO A 186 3.54 -10.14 -2.15
N ALA A 187 2.40 -10.68 -1.71
CA ALA A 187 1.98 -12.03 -2.07
C ALA A 187 1.87 -12.15 -3.60
N GLY A 188 2.86 -12.79 -4.24
CA GLY A 188 2.90 -12.93 -5.70
C GLY A 188 4.30 -12.89 -6.34
N GLU A 189 5.33 -12.42 -5.62
CA GLU A 189 6.72 -12.38 -6.15
C GLU A 189 7.58 -13.56 -5.70
N ALA A 190 6.98 -14.75 -5.57
CA ALA A 190 7.74 -15.98 -5.41
C ALA A 190 8.18 -16.49 -6.81
N GLY A 191 9.32 -15.98 -7.29
CA GLY A 191 10.12 -16.59 -8.36
C GLY A 191 9.51 -16.59 -9.77
N GLY A 192 9.89 -15.59 -10.56
CA GLY A 192 9.93 -15.67 -12.03
C GLY A 192 11.35 -15.91 -12.50
#